data_AF-A0A6G3D7Q3-F1
#
_entry.id   AF-A0A6G3D7Q3-F1
#
_cell.length_a   1.000
_cell.length_b   1.000
_cell.length_c   1.000
_cell.angle_alpha   90.00
_cell.angle_beta   90.00
_cell.angle_gamma   90.00
#
_symmetry.space_group_name_H-M   'P 1'
#
loop_
_entity.id
_entity.type
_entity.pdbx_description
1 polymer ?
#
loop_
_entity_poly.entity_id
_entity_poly.type
_entity_poly.pdbx_seq_one_letter_code
_entity_poly.pdbx_strand_id
1 'polypeptide(L)'
;ELRTLGELNRIAKRCNVQTMIEGPGHVPMHKIKENIDLQQEICDEAPFYTLGPLTTDVAPAYDHITSGIGAAMIAWWGTAMLCYVTPKEHLGLPNRDDVKTGVITYKIAAHAADLAKGHPGAQEWDDALSDARFEFRWEDQFNLALDPDTAREFHDETLPAEPAKTAHFCSMCGPKFCSMKISQDIRREHGGSKSEIEEGMAQKSKEFAAAGNRVYLPIAD
;
A
#
# COMPACT_ATOMS: atom_id res chain seq x y z
N GLU A 1 0.25 8.61 -31.82
CA GLU A 1 -0.34 9.60 -30.91
C GLU A 1 0.67 10.16 -29.90
N LEU A 2 1.23 9.37 -28.96
CA LEU A 2 2.18 9.87 -27.94
C LEU A 2 3.32 10.75 -28.48
N ARG A 3 3.96 10.37 -29.60
CA ARG A 3 4.98 11.20 -30.29
C ARG A 3 4.47 12.59 -30.68
N THR A 4 3.26 12.65 -31.23
CA THR A 4 2.58 13.91 -31.57
C THR A 4 2.27 14.72 -30.32
N LEU A 5 1.83 14.09 -29.23
CA LEU A 5 1.63 14.77 -27.95
C LEU A 5 2.93 15.38 -27.41
N GLY A 6 4.08 14.71 -27.58
CA GLY A 6 5.39 15.27 -27.26
C GLY A 6 5.74 16.52 -28.11
N GLU A 7 5.42 16.52 -29.40
CA GLU A 7 5.59 17.70 -30.26
C GLU A 7 4.68 18.86 -29.82
N LEU A 8 3.41 18.57 -29.54
CA LEU A 8 2.44 19.56 -29.06
C LEU A 8 2.82 20.12 -27.68
N ASN A 9 3.35 19.28 -26.80
CA ASN A 9 3.91 19.70 -25.50
C ASN A 9 5.03 20.73 -25.69
N ARG A 10 5.96 20.50 -26.63
CA ARG A 10 7.02 21.48 -26.95
C ARG A 10 6.47 22.77 -27.54
N ILE A 11 5.43 22.70 -28.37
CA ILE A 11 4.74 23.88 -28.90
C ILE A 11 4.09 24.68 -27.76
N ALA A 12 3.32 24.01 -26.90
CA ALA A 12 2.63 24.63 -25.76
C ALA A 12 3.62 25.28 -24.78
N LYS A 13 4.72 24.60 -24.47
CA LYS A 13 5.81 25.14 -23.63
C LYS A 13 6.39 26.43 -24.23
N ARG A 14 6.58 26.53 -25.55
CA ARG A 14 7.04 27.79 -26.22
C ARG A 14 6.02 28.93 -26.10
N CYS A 15 4.76 28.61 -25.89
CA CYS A 15 3.69 29.58 -25.65
C CYS A 15 3.42 29.82 -24.16
N ASN A 16 4.24 29.29 -23.25
CA ASN A 16 4.05 29.35 -21.79
C ASN A 16 2.70 28.78 -21.32
N VAL A 17 2.18 27.75 -22.00
CA VAL A 17 0.97 27.02 -21.60
C VAL A 17 1.38 25.75 -20.85
N GLN A 18 0.81 25.55 -19.66
CA GLN A 18 1.03 24.33 -18.88
C GLN A 18 0.35 23.12 -19.54
N THR A 19 1.03 21.98 -19.50
CA THR A 19 0.58 20.73 -20.13
C THR A 19 0.80 19.54 -19.22
N MET A 20 -0.09 18.57 -19.34
CA MET A 20 0.08 17.18 -18.91
C MET A 20 -0.29 16.27 -20.08
N ILE A 21 0.19 15.03 -20.06
CA ILE A 21 -0.03 14.05 -21.14
C ILE A 21 -0.98 12.98 -20.62
N GLU A 22 -2.00 12.65 -21.41
CA GLU A 22 -2.87 11.52 -21.09
C GLU A 22 -2.28 10.21 -21.61
N GLY A 23 -2.47 9.14 -20.84
CA GLY A 23 -1.93 7.81 -21.08
C GLY A 23 -2.99 6.72 -21.30
N PRO A 24 -2.56 5.45 -21.41
CA PRO A 24 -3.42 4.35 -21.80
C PRO A 24 -4.46 3.96 -20.75
N GLY A 25 -5.44 3.16 -21.21
CA GLY A 25 -6.46 2.51 -20.38
C GLY A 25 -6.16 1.04 -20.04
N HIS A 26 -5.89 0.17 -21.03
CA HIS A 26 -5.73 -1.28 -20.83
C HIS A 26 -4.31 -1.72 -21.20
N VAL A 27 -3.53 -2.19 -20.23
CA VAL A 27 -2.13 -2.56 -20.41
C VAL A 27 -1.75 -3.72 -19.47
N PRO A 28 -1.32 -4.89 -19.99
CA PRO A 28 -0.86 -5.98 -19.13
C PRO A 28 0.43 -5.58 -18.41
N MET A 29 0.61 -6.05 -17.17
CA MET A 29 1.65 -5.59 -16.25
C MET A 29 3.07 -5.51 -16.86
N HIS A 30 3.47 -6.51 -17.65
CA HIS A 30 4.81 -6.57 -18.26
C HIS A 30 5.11 -5.45 -19.27
N LYS A 31 4.10 -4.70 -19.72
CA LYS A 31 4.23 -3.56 -20.66
C LYS A 31 4.05 -2.20 -20.00
N ILE A 32 3.68 -2.14 -18.72
CA ILE A 32 3.42 -0.87 -18.05
C ILE A 32 4.71 -0.03 -17.98
N LYS A 33 5.87 -0.67 -17.71
CA LYS A 33 7.16 0.03 -17.63
C LYS A 33 7.57 0.68 -18.96
N GLU A 34 7.34 -0.02 -20.07
CA GLU A 34 7.61 0.53 -21.41
C GLU A 34 6.79 1.81 -21.67
N ASN A 35 5.53 1.87 -21.22
CA ASN A 35 4.67 3.03 -21.46
C ASN A 35 5.15 4.29 -20.75
N ILE A 36 5.55 4.17 -19.48
CA ILE A 36 6.08 5.30 -18.72
C ILE A 36 7.45 5.73 -19.26
N ASP A 37 8.34 4.79 -19.60
CA ASP A 37 9.66 5.12 -20.16
C ASP A 37 9.54 5.89 -21.48
N LEU A 38 8.67 5.42 -22.38
CA LEU A 38 8.40 6.12 -23.64
C LEU A 38 7.79 7.50 -23.41
N GLN A 39 6.90 7.65 -22.44
CA GLN A 39 6.30 8.96 -22.17
C GLN A 39 7.32 9.95 -21.64
N GLN A 40 8.19 9.55 -20.70
CA GLN A 40 9.23 10.41 -20.15
C GLN A 40 10.20 10.87 -21.25
N GLU A 41 10.64 9.94 -22.11
CA GLU A 41 11.55 10.24 -23.23
C GLU A 41 10.91 11.16 -24.27
N ILE A 42 9.70 10.84 -24.73
CA ILE A 42 9.08 11.50 -25.89
C ILE A 42 8.47 12.85 -25.52
N CYS A 43 7.93 12.97 -24.30
CA CYS A 43 7.17 14.12 -23.85
C CYS A 43 7.94 15.05 -22.91
N ASP A 44 9.27 14.96 -22.88
CA ASP A 44 10.17 15.84 -22.12
C ASP A 44 9.76 15.93 -20.64
N GLU A 45 9.56 14.76 -20.02
CA GLU A 45 9.17 14.57 -18.62
C GLU A 45 7.92 15.37 -18.18
N ALA A 46 7.02 15.67 -19.13
CA ALA A 46 5.74 16.30 -18.79
C ALA A 46 4.93 15.41 -17.83
N PRO A 47 4.14 15.99 -16.90
CA PRO A 47 3.30 15.21 -15.99
C PRO A 47 2.42 14.21 -16.76
N PHE A 48 2.45 12.95 -16.35
CA PHE A 48 1.64 11.90 -16.98
C PHE A 48 0.34 11.68 -16.20
N TYR A 49 -0.77 11.52 -16.92
CA TYR A 49 -2.12 11.31 -16.39
C TYR A 49 -2.72 10.05 -17.01
N THR A 50 -2.91 8.98 -16.24
CA THR A 50 -3.29 7.66 -16.80
C THR A 50 -4.66 7.19 -16.31
N LEU A 51 -5.39 6.46 -17.15
CA LEU A 51 -6.65 5.80 -16.77
C LEU A 51 -6.38 4.36 -16.32
N GLY A 52 -6.10 4.16 -15.03
CA GLY A 52 -5.55 2.89 -14.54
C GLY A 52 -4.03 2.84 -14.72
N PRO A 53 -3.48 1.87 -15.50
CA PRO A 53 -4.17 1.02 -16.49
C PRO A 53 -4.78 -0.28 -15.93
N LEU A 54 -5.86 -0.76 -16.57
CA LEU A 54 -6.43 -2.08 -16.37
C LEU A 54 -5.42 -3.15 -16.79
N THR A 55 -5.09 -4.04 -15.86
CA THR A 55 -4.09 -5.10 -16.08
C THR A 55 -4.66 -6.36 -16.74
N THR A 56 -5.98 -6.49 -16.77
CA THR A 56 -6.70 -7.60 -17.39
C THR A 56 -8.13 -7.21 -17.72
N ASP A 57 -8.70 -7.81 -18.76
CA ASP A 57 -10.04 -7.46 -19.30
C ASP A 57 -11.14 -8.45 -18.85
N VAL A 58 -10.78 -9.49 -18.10
CA VAL A 58 -11.67 -10.64 -17.82
C VAL A 58 -12.51 -10.48 -16.55
N ALA A 59 -12.49 -9.31 -15.91
CA ALA A 59 -13.14 -9.06 -14.63
C ALA A 59 -13.99 -7.77 -14.59
N PRO A 60 -14.93 -7.57 -15.53
CA PRO A 60 -15.91 -6.48 -15.40
C PRO A 60 -16.66 -6.62 -14.06
N ALA A 61 -17.13 -5.49 -13.52
CA ALA A 61 -17.57 -5.32 -12.12
C ALA A 61 -16.42 -5.14 -11.10
N TYR A 62 -15.19 -5.48 -11.46
CA TYR A 62 -14.01 -5.38 -10.60
C TYR A 62 -12.89 -4.55 -11.21
N ASP A 63 -13.22 -3.69 -12.18
CA ASP A 63 -12.21 -2.94 -12.94
C ASP A 63 -11.48 -1.90 -12.11
N HIS A 64 -12.10 -1.36 -11.06
CA HIS A 64 -11.40 -0.59 -10.03
C HIS A 64 -10.21 -1.35 -9.41
N ILE A 65 -10.29 -2.68 -9.28
CA ILE A 65 -9.21 -3.53 -8.77
C ILE A 65 -8.21 -3.83 -9.88
N THR A 66 -8.68 -4.27 -11.06
CA THR A 66 -7.80 -4.60 -12.19
C THR A 66 -6.94 -3.41 -12.60
N SER A 67 -7.52 -2.20 -12.55
CA SER A 67 -6.86 -0.93 -12.80
C SER A 67 -6.04 -0.45 -11.62
N GLY A 68 -6.48 -0.68 -10.38
CA GLY A 68 -5.74 -0.29 -9.17
C GLY A 68 -4.35 -0.90 -9.12
N ILE A 69 -4.19 -2.15 -9.60
CA ILE A 69 -2.89 -2.82 -9.74
C ILE A 69 -1.99 -2.04 -10.70
N GLY A 70 -2.47 -1.76 -11.91
CA GLY A 70 -1.66 -1.05 -12.91
C GLY A 70 -1.39 0.40 -12.53
N ALA A 71 -2.37 1.05 -11.89
CA ALA A 71 -2.27 2.41 -11.39
C ALA A 71 -1.15 2.56 -10.36
N ALA A 72 -1.08 1.66 -9.37
CA ALA A 72 0.00 1.65 -8.39
C ALA A 72 1.37 1.44 -9.05
N MET A 73 1.46 0.51 -10.01
CA MET A 73 2.71 0.24 -10.74
C MET A 73 3.19 1.43 -11.57
N ILE A 74 2.30 2.03 -12.37
CA ILE A 74 2.69 3.12 -13.27
C ILE A 74 2.97 4.42 -12.50
N ALA A 75 2.25 4.68 -11.40
CA ALA A 75 2.53 5.78 -10.49
C ALA A 75 3.86 5.60 -9.76
N TRP A 76 4.18 4.37 -9.31
CA TRP A 76 5.49 4.09 -8.72
C TRP A 76 6.63 4.45 -9.68
N TRP A 77 6.44 4.20 -10.98
CA TRP A 77 7.42 4.57 -11.99
C TRP A 77 7.38 6.02 -12.48
N GLY A 78 6.46 6.86 -12.00
CA GLY A 78 6.51 8.30 -12.22
C GLY A 78 5.26 8.95 -12.81
N THR A 79 4.13 8.23 -12.97
CA THR A 79 2.86 8.90 -13.30
C THR A 79 2.47 9.91 -12.23
N ALA A 80 2.09 11.11 -12.65
CA ALA A 80 1.82 12.24 -11.76
C ALA A 80 0.38 12.27 -11.24
N MET A 81 -0.58 11.82 -12.05
CA MET A 81 -2.00 11.78 -11.69
C MET A 81 -2.67 10.51 -12.23
N LEU A 82 -3.61 9.97 -11.47
CA LEU A 82 -4.33 8.75 -11.82
C LEU A 82 -5.82 9.05 -11.97
N CYS A 83 -6.37 8.80 -13.16
CA CYS A 83 -7.81 8.78 -13.36
C CYS A 83 -8.34 7.48 -12.80
N TYR A 84 -9.26 7.61 -11.85
CA TYR A 84 -9.90 6.45 -11.24
C TYR A 84 -10.77 5.67 -12.23
N VAL A 85 -10.98 4.40 -11.91
CA VAL A 85 -11.90 3.50 -12.62
C VAL A 85 -12.87 2.98 -11.57
N THR A 86 -14.16 3.01 -11.90
CA THR A 86 -15.21 2.59 -10.96
C THR A 86 -15.46 1.08 -11.07
N PRO A 87 -16.11 0.45 -10.08
CA PRO A 87 -16.55 -0.95 -10.21
C PRO A 87 -17.42 -1.21 -11.44
N LYS A 88 -18.26 -0.24 -11.83
CA LYS A 88 -19.18 -0.36 -12.97
C LYS A 88 -18.59 0.07 -14.31
N GLU A 89 -17.28 0.32 -14.39
CA GLU A 89 -16.64 0.53 -15.69
C GLU A 89 -16.98 -0.65 -16.63
N HIS A 90 -17.21 -0.33 -17.90
CA HIS A 90 -17.70 -1.27 -18.93
C HIS A 90 -19.11 -1.86 -18.70
N LEU A 91 -19.84 -1.46 -17.65
CA LEU A 91 -21.17 -1.98 -17.32
C LEU A 91 -22.26 -0.91 -17.26
N GLY A 92 -21.95 0.31 -16.82
CA GLY A 92 -22.91 1.40 -16.78
C GLY A 92 -22.46 2.58 -15.93
N LEU A 93 -23.37 3.53 -15.71
CA LEU A 93 -23.07 4.70 -14.89
C LEU A 93 -22.88 4.31 -13.41
N PRO A 94 -21.82 4.81 -12.75
CA PRO A 94 -21.59 4.55 -11.33
C PRO A 94 -22.65 5.26 -10.47
N ASN A 95 -23.04 4.62 -9.38
CA ASN A 95 -23.82 5.25 -8.31
C ASN A 95 -22.88 5.89 -7.27
N ARG A 96 -23.45 6.45 -6.20
CA ARG A 96 -22.69 7.10 -5.12
C ARG A 96 -21.63 6.19 -4.48
N ASP A 97 -21.96 4.93 -4.24
CA ASP A 97 -21.09 4.00 -3.52
C ASP A 97 -20.00 3.44 -4.45
N ASP A 98 -20.30 3.28 -5.74
CA ASP A 98 -19.32 2.97 -6.79
C ASP A 98 -18.27 4.08 -6.89
N VAL A 99 -18.68 5.36 -6.78
CA VAL A 99 -17.78 6.52 -6.77
C VAL A 99 -16.89 6.50 -5.52
N LYS A 100 -17.46 6.30 -4.32
CA LYS A 100 -16.67 6.16 -3.08
C LYS A 100 -15.63 5.04 -3.23
N THR A 101 -16.06 3.89 -3.73
CA THR A 101 -15.19 2.71 -3.94
C THR A 101 -14.03 3.06 -4.87
N GLY A 102 -14.29 3.62 -6.04
CA GLY A 102 -13.23 4.00 -6.98
C GLY A 102 -12.24 5.01 -6.38
N VAL A 103 -12.73 6.02 -5.65
CA VAL A 103 -11.87 7.04 -5.02
C VAL A 103 -10.97 6.40 -3.96
N ILE A 104 -11.52 5.59 -3.06
CA ILE A 104 -10.73 4.92 -2.01
C ILE A 104 -9.71 3.97 -2.64
N THR A 105 -10.09 3.18 -3.65
CA THR A 105 -9.17 2.28 -4.36
C THR A 105 -8.00 3.03 -4.97
N TYR A 106 -8.24 4.17 -5.60
CA TYR A 106 -7.16 4.95 -6.21
C TYR A 106 -6.34 5.77 -5.22
N LYS A 107 -6.91 6.14 -4.07
CA LYS A 107 -6.14 6.69 -2.95
C LYS A 107 -5.17 5.65 -2.38
N ILE A 108 -5.59 4.39 -2.28
CA ILE A 108 -4.70 3.27 -1.91
C ILE A 108 -3.59 3.10 -2.96
N ALA A 109 -3.94 3.06 -4.25
CA ALA A 109 -2.96 2.88 -5.32
C ALA A 109 -1.91 4.01 -5.37
N ALA A 110 -2.35 5.26 -5.21
CA ALA A 110 -1.47 6.42 -5.16
C ALA A 110 -0.55 6.37 -3.92
N HIS A 111 -1.10 6.07 -2.74
CA HIS A 111 -0.32 5.97 -1.51
C HIS A 111 0.70 4.82 -1.58
N ALA A 112 0.31 3.67 -2.12
CA ALA A 112 1.22 2.53 -2.35
C ALA A 112 2.37 2.91 -3.29
N ALA A 113 2.09 3.70 -4.34
CA ALA A 113 3.12 4.23 -5.21
C ALA A 113 4.05 5.21 -4.48
N ASP A 114 3.52 6.09 -3.63
CA ASP A 114 4.32 7.03 -2.85
C ASP A 114 5.21 6.32 -1.82
N LEU A 115 4.73 5.25 -1.18
CA LEU A 115 5.56 4.36 -0.35
C LEU A 115 6.69 3.74 -1.17
N ALA A 116 6.37 3.17 -2.34
CA ALA A 116 7.37 2.54 -3.21
C ALA A 116 8.40 3.53 -3.79
N LYS A 117 8.02 4.80 -3.94
CA LYS A 117 8.91 5.91 -4.30
C LYS A 117 9.76 6.41 -3.13
N GLY A 118 9.45 6.03 -1.90
CA GLY A 118 10.07 6.59 -0.70
C GLY A 118 9.73 8.06 -0.50
N HIS A 119 8.50 8.48 -0.84
CA HIS A 119 8.08 9.87 -0.69
C HIS A 119 8.12 10.28 0.80
N PRO A 120 8.74 11.43 1.15
CA PRO A 120 8.77 11.91 2.52
C PRO A 120 7.37 11.98 3.15
N GLY A 121 7.20 11.42 4.35
CA GLY A 121 5.93 11.39 5.08
C GLY A 121 4.96 10.27 4.70
N ALA A 122 5.18 9.53 3.59
CA ALA A 122 4.27 8.43 3.22
C ALA A 122 4.31 7.30 4.26
N GLN A 123 5.52 6.89 4.66
CA GLN A 123 5.75 5.83 5.65
C GLN A 123 5.20 6.17 7.04
N GLU A 124 5.18 7.46 7.41
CA GLU A 124 4.71 7.91 8.73
C GLU A 124 3.24 7.55 8.97
N TRP A 125 2.41 7.57 7.92
CA TRP A 125 1.02 7.16 8.02
C TRP A 125 0.88 5.65 8.27
N ASP A 126 1.61 4.83 7.50
CA ASP A 126 1.64 3.37 7.67
C ASP A 126 2.13 2.96 9.05
N ASP A 127 3.19 3.60 9.52
CA ASP A 127 3.79 3.35 10.84
C ASP A 127 2.81 3.74 11.94
N ALA A 128 2.20 4.93 11.88
CA ALA A 128 1.22 5.37 12.88
C ALA A 128 0.00 4.44 12.99
N LEU A 129 -0.52 3.96 11.85
CA LEU A 129 -1.64 3.02 11.83
C LEU A 129 -1.19 1.64 12.35
N SER A 130 0.02 1.20 11.98
CA SER A 130 0.59 -0.08 12.43
C SER A 130 0.87 -0.09 13.93
N ASP A 131 1.36 1.02 14.50
CA ASP A 131 1.54 1.20 15.92
C ASP A 131 0.19 1.18 16.65
N ALA A 132 -0.81 1.92 16.14
CA ALA A 132 -2.16 1.89 16.70
C ALA A 132 -2.75 0.47 16.71
N ARG A 133 -2.51 -0.29 15.64
CA ARG A 133 -2.93 -1.70 15.54
C ARG A 133 -2.21 -2.59 16.55
N PHE A 134 -0.89 -2.47 16.66
CA PHE A 134 -0.10 -3.30 17.58
C PHE A 134 -0.39 -3.00 19.05
N GLU A 135 -0.72 -1.75 19.36
CA GLU A 135 -1.06 -1.27 20.70
C GLU A 135 -2.55 -1.43 21.05
N PHE A 136 -3.36 -1.97 20.14
CA PHE A 136 -4.81 -2.13 20.28
C PHE A 136 -5.56 -0.81 20.54
N ARG A 137 -5.04 0.30 20.00
CA ARG A 137 -5.72 1.61 19.97
C ARG A 137 -6.71 1.63 18.81
N TRP A 138 -7.82 0.89 18.96
CA TRP A 138 -8.81 0.68 17.89
C TRP A 138 -9.35 1.97 17.28
N GLU A 139 -9.69 2.95 18.12
CA GLU A 139 -10.20 4.25 17.66
C GLU A 139 -9.17 4.98 16.78
N ASP A 140 -7.91 4.99 17.19
CA ASP A 140 -6.85 5.61 16.41
C ASP A 140 -6.63 4.85 15.10
N GLN A 141 -6.66 3.52 15.13
CA GLN A 141 -6.56 2.70 13.93
C GLN A 141 -7.68 3.01 12.92
N PHE A 142 -8.93 3.19 13.38
CA PHE A 142 -10.04 3.56 12.49
C PHE A 142 -9.88 4.97 11.94
N ASN A 143 -9.55 5.94 12.80
CA ASN A 143 -9.42 7.33 12.41
C ASN A 143 -8.24 7.56 11.46
N LEU A 144 -7.21 6.71 11.53
CA LEU A 144 -6.09 6.70 10.59
C LEU A 144 -6.39 5.92 9.29
N ALA A 145 -7.49 5.16 9.19
CA ALA A 145 -7.79 4.44 7.97
C ALA A 145 -8.18 5.40 6.82
N LEU A 146 -7.98 4.96 5.58
CA LEU A 146 -8.43 5.70 4.39
C LEU A 146 -9.96 5.88 4.32
N ASP A 147 -10.69 4.94 4.92
CA ASP A 147 -12.15 4.95 5.05
C ASP A 147 -12.56 4.59 6.49
N PRO A 148 -12.49 5.56 7.43
CA PRO A 148 -12.73 5.32 8.85
C PRO A 148 -14.10 4.71 9.18
N ASP A 149 -15.14 5.15 8.46
CA ASP A 149 -16.51 4.67 8.67
C ASP A 149 -16.61 3.16 8.41
N THR A 150 -16.09 2.72 7.25
CA THR A 150 -16.09 1.29 6.87
C THR A 150 -15.19 0.45 7.79
N ALA A 151 -14.03 0.98 8.19
CA ALA A 151 -13.13 0.28 9.10
C ALA A 151 -13.79 0.00 10.47
N ARG A 152 -14.54 0.97 10.98
CA ARG A 152 -15.32 0.86 12.22
C ARG A 152 -16.49 -0.10 12.06
N GLU A 153 -17.25 0.03 10.98
CA GLU A 153 -18.40 -0.82 10.66
C GLU A 153 -18.00 -2.31 10.66
N PHE A 154 -16.93 -2.68 9.95
CA PHE A 154 -16.48 -4.08 9.86
C PHE A 154 -16.01 -4.67 11.19
N HIS A 155 -15.42 -3.86 12.07
CA HIS A 155 -15.11 -4.31 13.42
C HIS A 155 -16.39 -4.58 14.23
N ASP A 156 -17.33 -3.63 14.15
CA ASP A 156 -18.54 -3.60 14.97
C ASP A 156 -19.61 -4.61 14.53
N GLU A 157 -19.53 -5.13 13.31
CA GLU A 157 -20.33 -6.29 12.87
C GLU A 157 -20.23 -7.48 13.83
N THR A 158 -19.07 -7.66 14.48
CA THR A 158 -18.82 -8.80 15.37
C THR A 158 -18.52 -8.41 16.82
N LEU A 159 -17.97 -7.22 17.04
CA LEU A 159 -17.62 -6.71 18.38
C LEU A 159 -18.12 -5.28 18.59
N PRO A 160 -19.45 -5.05 18.58
CA PRO A 160 -20.03 -3.69 18.60
C PRO A 160 -19.89 -2.97 19.95
N ALA A 161 -19.66 -3.70 21.04
CA ALA A 161 -19.67 -3.13 22.38
C ALA A 161 -18.45 -2.20 22.57
N GLU A 162 -18.66 -1.01 23.15
CA GLU A 162 -17.60 -0.03 23.43
C GLU A 162 -16.35 -0.62 24.12
N PRO A 163 -16.44 -1.54 25.10
CA PRO A 163 -15.25 -2.17 25.69
C PRO A 163 -14.37 -2.92 24.67
N ALA A 164 -14.92 -3.38 23.55
CA ALA A 164 -14.14 -4.04 22.50
C ALA A 164 -13.13 -3.10 21.83
N LYS A 165 -13.36 -1.79 21.85
CA LYS A 165 -12.42 -0.77 21.34
C LYS A 165 -11.17 -0.60 22.20
N THR A 166 -11.11 -1.30 23.33
CA THR A 166 -9.93 -1.41 24.19
C THR A 166 -9.46 -2.86 24.35
N ALA A 167 -10.06 -3.80 23.60
CA ALA A 167 -9.73 -5.21 23.69
C ALA A 167 -8.41 -5.52 22.96
N HIS A 168 -7.57 -6.34 23.60
CA HIS A 168 -6.31 -6.81 23.02
C HIS A 168 -6.51 -8.00 22.06
N PHE A 169 -7.56 -7.97 21.25
CA PHE A 169 -7.90 -8.97 20.23
C PHE A 169 -9.05 -8.46 19.35
N CYS A 170 -9.22 -9.07 18.18
CA CYS A 170 -10.43 -8.98 17.38
C CYS A 170 -11.14 -10.34 17.30
N SER A 171 -12.31 -10.37 16.63
CA SER A 171 -13.10 -11.58 16.43
C SER A 171 -12.36 -12.68 15.63
N MET A 172 -11.37 -12.31 14.82
CA MET A 172 -10.63 -13.25 13.97
C MET A 172 -9.85 -14.31 14.75
N CYS A 173 -9.13 -13.90 15.81
CA CYS A 173 -8.31 -14.82 16.62
C CYS A 173 -8.84 -14.99 18.05
N GLY A 174 -9.70 -14.07 18.49
CA GLY A 174 -10.20 -14.04 19.86
C GLY A 174 -9.10 -13.78 20.91
N PRO A 175 -9.46 -13.81 22.20
CA PRO A 175 -8.61 -13.35 23.29
C PRO A 175 -7.38 -14.21 23.58
N LYS A 176 -7.36 -15.47 23.09
CA LYS A 176 -6.32 -16.47 23.41
C LYS A 176 -5.28 -16.64 22.31
N PHE A 177 -5.61 -16.34 21.06
CA PHE A 177 -4.76 -16.64 19.91
C PHE A 177 -4.34 -15.40 19.10
N CYS A 178 -4.62 -14.20 19.61
CA CYS A 178 -4.13 -12.97 18.99
C CYS A 178 -2.60 -12.91 19.04
N SER A 179 -1.95 -12.94 17.86
CA SER A 179 -0.50 -12.95 17.72
C SER A 179 0.17 -11.70 18.30
N MET A 180 -0.44 -10.52 18.13
CA MET A 180 0.07 -9.26 18.68
C MET A 180 0.03 -9.26 20.21
N LYS A 181 -1.04 -9.77 20.82
CA LYS A 181 -1.15 -9.90 22.27
C LYS A 181 -0.11 -10.86 22.83
N ILE A 182 0.04 -12.03 22.21
CA ILE A 182 1.07 -13.01 22.59
C ILE A 182 2.46 -12.38 22.50
N SER A 183 2.72 -11.60 21.45
CA SER A 183 3.99 -10.91 21.27
C SER A 183 4.23 -9.83 22.34
N GLN A 184 3.20 -9.07 22.74
CA GLN A 184 3.27 -8.13 23.87
C GLN A 184 3.53 -8.86 25.20
N ASP A 185 2.86 -9.98 25.45
CA ASP A 185 3.04 -10.77 26.67
C ASP A 185 4.47 -11.33 26.75
N ILE A 186 5.01 -11.87 25.66
CA ILE A 186 6.42 -12.31 25.56
C ILE A 186 7.38 -11.15 25.80
N ARG A 187 7.15 -9.98 25.19
CA ARG A 187 7.99 -8.79 25.41
C ARG A 187 7.92 -8.31 26.86
N ARG A 188 6.78 -8.44 27.53
CA ARG A 188 6.62 -8.04 28.93
C ARG A 188 7.29 -9.03 29.89
N GLU A 189 7.24 -10.32 29.60
CA GLU A 189 7.77 -11.38 30.48
C GLU A 189 9.27 -11.63 30.25
N HIS A 190 9.74 -11.49 29.01
CA HIS A 190 11.08 -11.87 28.59
C HIS A 190 11.85 -10.75 27.88
N GLY A 191 11.26 -9.55 27.77
CA GLY A 191 11.96 -8.40 27.18
C GLY A 191 13.10 -7.95 28.08
N GLY A 192 14.32 -7.97 27.55
CA GLY A 192 15.48 -7.37 28.18
C GLY A 192 15.63 -5.90 27.82
N SER A 193 16.35 -5.16 28.64
CA SER A 193 16.92 -3.87 28.27
C SER A 193 17.83 -4.01 27.05
N LYS A 194 18.08 -2.89 26.36
CA LYS A 194 18.97 -2.87 25.19
C LYS A 194 20.36 -3.46 25.51
N SER A 195 20.89 -3.21 26.71
CA SER A 195 22.16 -3.79 27.18
C SER A 195 22.08 -5.31 27.29
N GLU A 196 21.01 -5.85 27.90
CA GLU A 196 20.84 -7.31 28.06
C GLU A 196 20.67 -8.02 26.72
N ILE A 197 19.99 -7.38 25.75
CA ILE A 197 19.88 -7.90 24.38
C ILE A 197 21.23 -7.90 23.69
N GLU A 198 22.00 -6.82 23.78
CA GLU A 198 23.34 -6.72 23.17
C GLU A 198 24.31 -7.74 23.80
N GLU A 199 24.29 -7.89 25.12
CA GLU A 199 25.08 -8.89 25.85
C GLU A 199 24.66 -10.32 25.47
N GLY A 200 23.36 -10.61 25.40
CA GLY A 200 22.84 -11.89 24.98
C GLY A 200 23.23 -12.25 23.54
N MET A 201 23.14 -11.28 22.61
CA MET A 201 23.57 -11.45 21.22
C MET A 201 25.09 -11.66 21.10
N ALA A 202 25.89 -10.94 21.90
CA ALA A 202 27.33 -11.15 21.98
C ALA A 202 27.67 -12.55 22.50
N GLN A 203 26.93 -13.03 23.51
CA GLN A 203 27.10 -14.38 24.04
C GLN A 203 26.72 -15.47 23.02
N LYS A 204 25.60 -15.32 22.30
CA LYS A 204 25.22 -16.23 21.21
C LYS A 204 26.21 -16.23 20.05
N SER A 205 26.82 -15.08 19.75
CA SER A 205 27.89 -14.98 18.75
C SER A 205 29.14 -15.78 19.19
N LYS A 206 29.52 -15.72 20.48
CA LYS A 206 30.61 -16.54 21.04
C LYS A 206 30.28 -18.02 21.00
N GLU A 207 29.06 -18.42 21.35
CA GLU A 207 28.59 -19.82 21.28
C GLU A 207 28.63 -20.36 19.85
N PHE A 208 28.15 -19.58 18.87
CA PHE A 208 28.21 -19.92 17.46
C PHE A 208 29.66 -20.12 16.97
N ALA A 209 30.55 -19.21 17.35
CA ALA A 209 31.98 -19.32 17.04
C ALA A 209 32.62 -20.56 17.68
N ALA A 210 32.30 -20.84 18.95
CA ALA A 210 32.79 -22.02 19.67
C ALA A 210 32.26 -23.33 19.06
N ALA A 211 31.04 -23.32 18.52
CA ALA A 211 30.46 -24.45 17.78
C ALA A 211 30.97 -24.56 16.32
N GLY A 212 32.03 -23.83 15.96
CA GLY A 212 32.69 -23.91 14.67
C GLY A 212 32.00 -23.14 13.55
N ASN A 213 31.21 -22.11 13.89
CA ASN A 213 30.47 -21.27 12.95
C ASN A 213 29.48 -22.06 12.07
N ARG A 214 28.81 -23.06 12.65
CA ARG A 214 27.86 -23.93 11.93
C ARG A 214 26.44 -23.62 12.35
N VAL A 215 25.57 -23.46 11.36
CA VAL A 215 24.13 -23.23 11.58
C VAL A 215 23.44 -24.51 12.05
N TYR A 216 23.86 -25.66 11.54
CA TYR A 216 23.33 -26.97 11.92
C TYR A 216 24.29 -27.65 12.89
N LEU A 217 23.86 -27.76 14.14
CA LEU A 217 24.58 -28.51 15.17
C LEU A 217 24.20 -29.99 15.07
N PRO A 218 25.10 -30.92 15.42
CA PRO A 218 24.76 -32.33 15.56
C PRO A 218 23.60 -32.47 16.56
N ILE A 219 22.59 -33.28 16.21
CA ILE A 219 21.56 -33.65 17.17
C ILE A 219 22.28 -34.46 18.26
N ALA A 220 22.14 -34.05 19.52
CA ALA A 220 22.72 -34.81 20.63
C ALA A 220 22.08 -36.21 20.67
N ASP A 221 22.91 -37.24 20.77
CA ASP A 221 22.48 -38.64 20.97
C ASP A 221 21.76 -38.82 22.32
#